data_AF-A0A349EBT5-F1
#
_entry.id   AF-A0A349EBT5-F1
#
_cell.length_a   1.000
_cell.length_b   1.000
_cell.length_c   1.000
_cell.angle_alpha   90.00
_cell.angle_beta   90.00
_cell.angle_gamma   90.00
#
_symmetry.space_group_name_H-M   'P 1'
#
loop_
_entity.id
_entity.type
_entity.pdbx_description
1 polymer ?
#
loop_
_entity_poly.entity_id
_entity_poly.type
_entity_poly.pdbx_seq_one_letter_code
_entity_poly.pdbx_strand_id
1 'polypeptide(L)'
;MRVFAVSDIHVDYAENLDWILSLDAREFSEDVLILAGDVTDKMPLLRQVFDSLVACFKAVLFVPGNHELWVQDEDFDCSLTKFDAITELCKFCGVHADIFEMPDISFVPLFSW
;
A
#
# COMPACT_ATOMS: atom_id res chain seq x y z
N MET A 1 20.01 4.58 2.55
CA MET A 1 18.72 4.43 1.87
C MET A 1 18.75 3.15 1.05
N ARG A 2 17.92 2.21 1.47
CA ARG A 2 17.59 0.96 0.78
C ARG A 2 16.20 1.12 0.15
N VAL A 3 15.94 0.34 -0.89
CA VAL A 3 14.62 0.21 -1.49
C VAL A 3 14.18 -1.23 -1.25
N PHE A 4 13.08 -1.41 -0.55
CA PHE A 4 12.44 -2.69 -0.32
C PHE A 4 11.22 -2.84 -1.22
N ALA A 5 10.86 -4.07 -1.53
CA ALA A 5 9.64 -4.39 -2.26
C ALA A 5 9.00 -5.65 -1.66
N VAL A 6 7.68 -5.63 -1.54
CA VAL A 6 6.86 -6.77 -1.10
C VAL A 6 5.49 -6.66 -1.75
N SER A 7 4.85 -7.79 -2.02
CA SER A 7 3.49 -7.91 -2.54
C SER A 7 2.79 -9.09 -1.85
N ASP A 8 1.49 -9.26 -2.11
CA ASP A 8 0.72 -10.46 -1.72
C ASP A 8 0.78 -10.73 -0.21
N ILE A 9 0.77 -9.67 0.61
CA ILE A 9 0.82 -9.81 2.06
C ILE A 9 -0.47 -10.44 2.58
N HIS A 10 -1.63 -10.17 1.96
CA HIS A 10 -2.92 -10.69 2.38
C HIS A 10 -3.14 -10.60 3.90
N VAL A 11 -3.24 -9.38 4.42
CA VAL A 11 -3.41 -9.11 5.86
C VAL A 11 -4.76 -9.56 6.43
N ASP A 12 -5.63 -10.12 5.60
CA ASP A 12 -6.81 -10.89 6.03
C ASP A 12 -6.43 -12.10 6.89
N TYR A 13 -5.19 -12.60 6.77
CA TYR A 13 -4.60 -13.53 7.72
C TYR A 13 -4.00 -12.76 8.90
N ALA A 14 -4.44 -13.09 10.12
CA ALA A 14 -4.05 -12.39 11.33
C ALA A 14 -2.52 -12.37 11.54
N GLU A 15 -1.84 -13.47 11.19
CA GLU A 15 -0.39 -13.59 11.30
C GLU A 15 0.34 -12.62 10.37
N ASN A 16 -0.21 -12.36 9.17
CA ASN A 16 0.37 -11.44 8.21
C ASN A 16 0.13 -9.99 8.62
N LEU A 17 -1.06 -9.71 9.18
CA LEU A 17 -1.36 -8.41 9.78
C LEU A 17 -0.43 -8.12 10.96
N ASP A 18 -0.29 -9.07 11.90
CA ASP A 18 0.59 -8.92 13.04
C ASP A 18 2.04 -8.70 12.60
N TRP A 19 2.50 -9.45 11.59
CA TRP A 19 3.84 -9.27 11.03
C TRP A 19 4.05 -7.87 10.46
N ILE A 20 3.17 -7.40 9.57
CA ILE A 20 3.37 -6.10 8.89
C ILE A 20 3.28 -4.93 9.86
N LEU A 21 2.42 -5.02 10.89
CA LEU A 21 2.27 -4.00 11.92
C LEU A 21 3.41 -4.00 12.96
N SER A 22 4.23 -5.06 12.99
CA SER A 22 5.33 -5.20 13.95
C SER A 22 6.67 -4.64 13.48
N LEU A 23 6.75 -4.12 12.24
CA LEU A 23 8.00 -3.59 11.67
C LEU A 23 8.56 -2.43 12.52
N ASP A 24 9.85 -2.49 12.87
CA ASP A 24 10.49 -1.47 13.69
C ASP A 24 10.83 -0.21 12.87
N ALA A 25 10.13 0.89 13.15
CA ALA A 25 10.36 2.19 12.52
C ALA A 25 11.82 2.66 12.61
N ARG A 26 12.57 2.28 13.64
CA ARG A 26 13.99 2.66 13.78
C ARG A 26 14.89 1.95 12.77
N GLU A 27 14.49 0.78 12.30
CA GLU A 27 15.26 0.02 11.31
C GLU A 27 15.08 0.60 9.90
N PHE A 28 13.90 1.14 9.60
CA PHE A 28 13.49 1.46 8.23
C PHE A 28 13.25 2.96 7.95
N SER A 29 13.44 3.83 8.94
CA SER A 29 13.09 5.27 8.85
C SER A 29 13.75 6.04 7.69
N GLU A 30 14.86 5.52 7.13
CA GLU A 30 15.61 6.14 6.03
C GLU A 30 15.39 5.45 4.67
N ASP A 31 14.47 4.48 4.60
CA ASP A 31 14.29 3.58 3.47
C ASP A 31 12.92 3.75 2.80
N VAL A 32 12.85 3.31 1.54
CA VAL A 32 11.63 3.32 0.74
C VAL A 32 11.05 1.91 0.68
N LEU A 33 9.73 1.78 0.83
CA LEU A 33 9.01 0.53 0.63
C LEU A 33 8.11 0.61 -0.60
N ILE A 34 8.22 -0.36 -1.51
CA ILE A 34 7.25 -0.62 -2.57
C ILE A 34 6.32 -1.72 -2.10
N LEU A 35 5.05 -1.39 -1.90
CA LEU A 35 3.97 -2.32 -1.60
C LEU A 35 3.19 -2.60 -2.89
N ALA A 36 3.55 -3.69 -3.56
CA ALA A 36 3.12 -3.99 -4.93
C ALA A 36 1.85 -4.85 -5.00
N GLY A 37 0.80 -4.42 -4.27
CA GLY A 37 -0.53 -4.99 -4.36
C GLY A 37 -0.79 -6.23 -3.50
N ASP A 38 -2.04 -6.66 -3.52
CA ASP A 38 -2.61 -7.82 -2.83
C ASP A 38 -2.36 -7.82 -1.31
N VAL A 39 -2.66 -6.68 -0.69
CA VAL A 39 -2.67 -6.43 0.74
C VAL A 39 -3.99 -6.91 1.35
N THR A 40 -5.12 -6.38 0.88
CA THR A 40 -6.47 -6.74 1.35
C THR A 40 -7.53 -6.05 0.49
N ASP A 41 -8.72 -6.64 0.40
CA ASP A 41 -9.87 -6.00 -0.23
C ASP A 41 -10.65 -5.09 0.74
N LYS A 42 -10.34 -5.08 2.05
CA LYS A 42 -11.07 -4.30 3.05
C LYS A 42 -10.45 -2.92 3.26
N MET A 43 -11.20 -1.86 2.91
CA MET A 43 -10.75 -0.46 3.05
C MET A 43 -10.24 -0.09 4.45
N PRO A 44 -10.91 -0.45 5.58
CA PRO A 44 -10.41 -0.11 6.91
C PRO A 44 -9.09 -0.82 7.25
N LEU A 45 -8.88 -2.03 6.75
CA LEU A 45 -7.69 -2.81 7.02
C LEU A 45 -6.51 -2.34 6.17
N LEU A 46 -6.75 -2.03 4.89
CA LEU A 46 -5.77 -1.40 4.02
C LEU A 46 -5.28 -0.07 4.62
N ARG A 47 -6.21 0.70 5.17
CA ARG A 47 -5.90 1.94 5.88
C ARG A 47 -4.97 1.73 7.08
N GLN A 48 -5.26 0.73 7.91
CA GLN A 48 -4.44 0.40 9.08
C GLN A 48 -3.00 0.06 8.67
N VAL A 49 -2.84 -0.71 7.59
CA VAL A 49 -1.52 -1.06 7.03
C VAL A 49 -0.79 0.18 6.53
N PHE A 50 -1.45 1.05 5.77
CA PHE A 50 -0.84 2.29 5.26
C PHE A 50 -0.37 3.20 6.40
N ASP A 51 -1.19 3.44 7.41
CA ASP A 51 -0.80 4.29 8.56
C ASP A 51 0.42 3.73 9.30
N SER A 52 0.49 2.40 9.46
CA SER A 52 1.63 1.73 10.10
C SER A 52 2.90 1.85 9.26
N LEU A 53 2.83 1.61 7.95
CA LEU A 53 3.99 1.65 7.07
C LEU A 53 4.52 3.06 6.86
N VAL A 54 3.64 4.05 6.72
CA VAL A 54 4.05 5.48 6.60
C VAL A 54 4.73 5.97 7.88
N ALA A 55 4.35 5.45 9.06
CA ALA A 55 5.05 5.74 10.30
C ALA A 55 6.43 5.04 10.41
N CYS A 56 6.71 4.05 9.57
CA CYS A 56 7.89 3.18 9.65
C CYS A 56 8.95 3.51 8.59
N PHE A 57 8.53 3.85 7.38
CA PHE A 57 9.40 4.11 6.23
C PHE A 57 9.47 5.59 5.88
N LYS A 58 10.56 6.00 5.21
CA LYS A 58 10.71 7.36 4.66
C LYS A 58 9.67 7.67 3.60
N ALA A 59 9.34 6.67 2.77
CA ALA A 59 8.28 6.75 1.77
C ALA A 59 7.71 5.35 1.52
N VAL A 60 6.39 5.29 1.34
CA VAL A 60 5.68 4.07 0.95
C VAL A 60 5.07 4.31 -0.42
N LEU A 61 5.43 3.46 -1.38
CA LEU A 61 4.93 3.48 -2.75
C LEU A 61 3.97 2.32 -2.93
N PHE A 62 2.86 2.54 -3.61
CA PHE A 62 1.81 1.54 -3.72
C PHE A 62 1.25 1.44 -5.14
N VAL A 63 0.97 0.22 -5.55
CA VAL A 63 0.05 -0.08 -6.66
C VAL A 63 -0.96 -1.10 -6.13
N PRO A 64 -2.27 -0.96 -6.43
CA PRO A 64 -3.22 -2.00 -6.09
C PRO A 64 -2.92 -3.25 -6.91
N GLY A 65 -3.22 -4.42 -6.36
CA GLY A 65 -3.35 -5.67 -7.10
C GLY A 65 -4.81 -5.95 -7.45
N ASN A 66 -5.10 -7.15 -7.91
CA ASN A 66 -6.49 -7.54 -8.22
C ASN A 66 -7.33 -7.65 -6.95
N HIS A 67 -6.73 -8.07 -5.83
CA HIS A 67 -7.46 -8.34 -4.59
C HIS A 67 -8.06 -7.05 -4.03
N GLU A 68 -7.31 -5.96 -4.05
CA GLU A 68 -7.80 -4.63 -3.68
C GLU A 68 -9.08 -4.24 -4.43
N LEU A 69 -9.22 -4.67 -5.68
CA LEU A 69 -10.32 -4.27 -6.56
C LEU A 69 -11.54 -5.20 -6.49
N TRP A 70 -11.51 -6.24 -5.67
CA TRP A 70 -12.68 -7.10 -5.46
C TRP A 70 -13.81 -6.31 -4.77
N VAL A 71 -14.99 -6.33 -5.36
CA VAL A 71 -16.18 -5.68 -4.78
C VAL A 71 -17.02 -6.77 -4.12
N GLN A 72 -16.82 -6.96 -2.81
CA GLN A 72 -17.55 -7.97 -2.02
C GLN A 72 -18.74 -7.38 -1.26
N ASP A 73 -18.65 -6.12 -0.86
CA ASP A 73 -19.64 -5.42 -0.05
C ASP A 73 -20.42 -4.38 -0.88
N GLU A 74 -21.55 -3.90 -0.33
CA GLU A 74 -22.42 -2.90 -0.98
C GLU A 74 -21.84 -1.47 -0.98
N ASP A 75 -20.66 -1.27 -0.39
CA ASP A 75 -20.00 0.05 -0.28
C ASP A 75 -19.53 0.60 -1.64
N PHE A 76 -19.33 -0.26 -2.62
CA PHE A 76 -18.89 0.11 -3.97
C PHE A 76 -19.76 -0.54 -5.04
N ASP A 77 -20.07 0.22 -6.08
CA ASP A 77 -20.85 -0.26 -7.22
C ASP A 77 -20.00 -1.02 -8.26
N CYS A 78 -18.71 -0.71 -8.37
CA CYS A 78 -17.78 -1.37 -9.29
C CYS A 78 -16.31 -1.22 -8.87
N SER A 79 -15.42 -1.95 -9.54
CA SER A 79 -13.98 -1.92 -9.25
C SER A 79 -13.32 -0.57 -9.56
N LEU A 80 -13.89 0.22 -10.48
CA LEU A 80 -13.35 1.54 -10.84
C LEU A 80 -13.61 2.57 -9.73
N THR A 81 -14.80 2.60 -9.14
CA THR A 81 -15.08 3.50 -8.01
C THR A 81 -14.30 3.08 -6.77
N LYS A 82 -14.10 1.78 -6.56
CA LYS A 82 -13.20 1.28 -5.51
C LYS A 82 -11.74 1.67 -5.78
N PHE A 83 -11.26 1.57 -7.02
CA PHE A 83 -9.92 2.02 -7.41
C PHE A 83 -9.71 3.51 -7.11
N ASP A 84 -10.69 4.35 -7.45
CA ASP A 84 -10.65 5.79 -7.13
C ASP A 84 -10.59 6.01 -5.61
N ALA A 85 -11.40 5.29 -4.85
CA ALA A 85 -11.40 5.37 -3.39
C ALA A 85 -10.07 4.92 -2.76
N ILE A 86 -9.43 3.88 -3.29
CA ILE A 86 -8.10 3.44 -2.85
C ILE A 86 -7.05 4.49 -3.19
N THR A 87 -7.13 5.10 -4.37
CA THR A 87 -6.22 6.18 -4.76
C THR A 87 -6.35 7.39 -3.82
N GLU A 88 -7.57 7.77 -3.45
CA GLU A 88 -7.81 8.81 -2.45
C GLU A 88 -7.33 8.41 -1.05
N LEU A 89 -7.47 7.13 -0.68
CA LEU A 89 -6.93 6.61 0.58
C LEU A 89 -5.41 6.71 0.63
N CYS A 90 -4.71 6.38 -0.46
CA CYS A 90 -3.25 6.55 -0.55
C CYS A 90 -2.86 8.01 -0.30
N LYS A 91 -3.51 8.97 -0.98
CA LYS A 91 -3.27 10.41 -0.78
C LYS A 91 -3.53 10.83 0.67
N PHE A 92 -4.63 10.36 1.27
CA PHE A 92 -4.97 10.66 2.65
C PHE A 92 -3.90 10.18 3.63
N CYS A 93 -3.37 8.97 3.42
CA CYS A 93 -2.34 8.38 4.28
C CYS A 93 -0.92 8.90 4.04
N GLY A 94 -0.67 9.61 2.94
CA GLY A 94 0.69 9.94 2.53
C GLY A 94 1.43 8.79 1.86
N VAL A 95 0.70 7.83 1.28
CA VAL A 95 1.24 6.78 0.41
C VAL A 95 1.27 7.29 -1.02
N HIS A 96 2.37 7.05 -1.73
CA HIS A 96 2.55 7.47 -3.12
C HIS A 96 2.02 6.41 -4.09
N ALA A 97 0.97 6.74 -4.82
CA ALA A 97 0.40 5.88 -5.88
C ALA A 97 0.69 6.41 -7.31
N ASP A 98 1.38 7.56 -7.40
CA ASP A 98 1.81 8.20 -8.64
C ASP A 98 3.34 8.11 -8.78
N ILE A 99 3.88 8.72 -9.86
CA ILE A 99 5.33 8.85 -10.03
C ILE A 99 5.95 9.49 -8.78
N PHE A 100 6.93 8.81 -8.19
CA PHE A 100 7.69 9.30 -7.04
C PHE A 100 9.15 9.49 -7.46
N GLU A 101 9.67 10.71 -7.27
CA GLU A 101 11.01 11.07 -7.73
C GLU A 101 11.94 11.41 -6.55
N MET A 102 13.16 10.94 -6.68
CA MET A 102 14.31 11.29 -5.87
C MET A 102 15.43 11.78 -6.81
N PRO A 103 16.48 12.47 -6.30
CA PRO A 103 17.49 13.10 -7.15
C PRO A 103 18.10 12.20 -8.24
N ASP A 104 18.28 10.90 -7.95
CA ASP A 104 18.95 9.94 -8.83
C ASP A 104 18.05 8.78 -9.29
N ILE A 105 16.80 8.71 -8.81
CA ILE A 105 15.89 7.58 -9.09
C ILE A 105 14.44 8.04 -9.17
N SER A 106 13.73 7.58 -10.20
CA SER A 106 12.28 7.75 -10.32
C SER A 106 11.60 6.39 -10.24
N PHE A 107 10.52 6.33 -9.46
CA PHE A 107 9.64 5.17 -9.34
C PHE A 107 8.38 5.48 -10.14
N VAL A 108 8.10 4.65 -11.14
CA VAL A 108 6.97 4.86 -12.06
C VAL A 108 6.00 3.68 -11.88
N PRO A 109 4.82 3.90 -11.26
CA PRO A 109 3.84 2.84 -11.09
C PRO A 109 3.25 2.44 -12.45
N LEU A 110 3.00 1.14 -12.64
CA LEU A 110 2.35 0.59 -13.81
C LEU A 110 1.23 -0.34 -13.37
N PHE A 111 0.01 -0.06 -13.82
CA PHE A 111 -1.12 -0.97 -13.68
C PHE A 111 -1.06 -1.97 -14.85
N SER A 112 -1.07 -3.28 -14.54
CA SER A 112 -0.78 -4.34 -15.52
C SER A 112 -1.88 -5.41 -15.66
N TRP A 113 -3.07 -5.13 -15.13
CA TRP A 113 -4.27 -5.95 -15.27
C TRP A 113 -5.25 -5.40 -16.31
#